data_AF-A0A519SRR1-F1
#
_entry.id   AF-A0A519SRR1-F1
#
_cell.length_a   1.000
_cell.length_b   1.000
_cell.length_c   1.000
_cell.angle_alpha   90.00
_cell.angle_beta   90.00
_cell.angle_gamma   90.00
#
_symmetry.space_group_name_H-M   'P 1'
#
loop_
_entity.id
_entity.type
_entity.pdbx_description
1 polymer ?
#
loop_
_entity_poly.entity_id
_entity_poly.type
_entity_poly.pdbx_seq_one_letter_code
_entity_poly.pdbx_strand_id
1 'polypeptide(L)' 'TGKTTSVHLAERVVREAKTLLLSTEWNTADIAYALGFAYPTYFNNFFKKHTGTTPSAVRTLRDPSPAGPAASAAV' A
#
# COMPACT_ATOMS: atom_id res chain seq x y z
N THR A 1 11.86 24.66 -9.41
CA THR A 1 11.02 23.59 -8.81
C THR A 1 11.22 22.30 -9.60
N GLY A 2 12.34 21.60 -9.38
CA GLY A 2 12.81 20.49 -10.22
C GLY A 2 12.27 19.10 -9.85
N LYS A 3 11.07 19.00 -9.26
CA LYS A 3 10.46 17.70 -8.99
C LYS A 3 9.66 17.29 -10.23
N THR A 4 10.10 16.23 -10.90
CA THR A 4 9.42 15.68 -12.08
C THR A 4 7.98 15.29 -11.76
N THR A 5 7.09 15.34 -12.74
CA THR A 5 5.68 14.94 -12.63
C THR A 5 5.53 13.56 -11.98
N SER A 6 6.48 12.66 -12.27
CA SER A 6 6.57 11.32 -11.70
C SER A 6 6.72 11.31 -10.18
N VAL A 7 7.43 12.27 -9.59
CA VAL A 7 7.59 12.37 -8.11
C VAL A 7 6.28 12.80 -7.46
N HIS A 8 5.58 13.77 -8.05
CA HIS A 8 4.28 14.21 -7.52
C HIS A 8 3.22 13.11 -7.63
N LEU A 9 3.23 12.36 -8.73
CA LEU A 9 2.39 11.18 -8.88
C LEU A 9 2.71 10.15 -7.80
N ALA A 10 4.00 9.86 -7.60
CA ALA A 10 4.42 8.91 -6.58
C ALA A 10 4.01 9.32 -5.17
N GLU A 11 4.17 10.59 -4.81
CA GLU A 11 3.72 11.14 -3.52
C GLU A 11 2.20 11.01 -3.35
N ARG A 12 1.41 11.20 -4.41
CA ARG A 12 -0.05 10.98 -4.38
C ARG A 12 -0.40 9.51 -4.14
N VAL A 13 0.21 8.59 -4.91
CA VAL A 13 -0.01 7.15 -4.77
C VAL A 13 0.33 6.66 -3.37
N VAL A 14 1.47 7.10 -2.81
CA VAL A 14 1.90 6.74 -1.46
C VAL A 14 0.94 7.28 -0.39
N ARG A 15 0.38 8.48 -0.61
CA ARG A 15 -0.60 9.06 0.31
C ARG A 15 -1.89 8.24 0.33
N GLU A 16 -2.42 7.89 -0.84
CA GLU A 16 -3.59 7.01 -0.92
C GLU A 16 -3.32 5.64 -0.33
N ALA A 17 -2.17 5.05 -0.62
CA ALA A 17 -1.75 3.77 -0.05
C ALA A 17 -1.80 3.79 1.49
N LYS A 18 -1.28 4.86 2.12
CA LYS A 18 -1.34 5.02 3.58
C LYS A 18 -2.78 5.16 4.08
N THR A 19 -3.60 5.96 3.40
CA THR A 19 -5.01 6.11 3.75
C THR A 19 -5.75 4.78 3.67
N LEU A 20 -5.54 4.00 2.62
CA LEU A 20 -6.11 2.66 2.47
C LEU A 20 -5.64 1.72 3.58
N LEU A 21 -4.34 1.68 3.87
CA LEU A 21 -3.79 0.84 4.95
C LEU A 21 -4.36 1.16 6.34
N LEU A 22 -4.72 2.43 6.59
CA LEU A 22 -5.28 2.87 7.87
C LEU A 22 -6.80 2.79 7.93
N SER A 23 -7.47 3.00 6.79
CA SER A 23 -8.92 3.05 6.70
C SER A 23 -9.56 1.71 6.35
N THR A 24 -8.82 0.78 5.75
CA THR A 24 -9.34 -0.51 5.29
C THR A 24 -8.62 -1.68 5.92
N GLU A 25 -9.31 -2.80 5.93
CA GLU A 25 -8.77 -4.09 6.36
C GLU A 25 -8.17 -4.88 5.19
N TRP A 26 -7.79 -4.23 4.10
CA TRP A 26 -7.32 -4.92 2.90
C TRP A 26 -5.88 -5.41 2.99
N ASN A 27 -5.60 -6.53 2.33
CA ASN A 27 -4.25 -7.04 2.25
C ASN A 27 -3.39 -6.12 1.38
N THR A 28 -2.08 -6.12 1.64
CA THR A 28 -1.10 -5.34 0.86
C THR A 28 -1.22 -5.61 -0.65
N ALA A 29 -1.58 -6.83 -1.03
CA ALA A 29 -1.80 -7.21 -2.42
C ALA A 29 -2.99 -6.48 -3.05
N ASP A 30 -4.16 -6.47 -2.38
CA ASP A 30 -5.36 -5.79 -2.87
C ASP A 30 -5.16 -4.28 -2.99
N ILE A 31 -4.45 -3.68 -2.04
CA ILE A 31 -4.09 -2.26 -2.08
C ILE A 31 -3.17 -1.98 -3.28
N ALA A 32 -2.21 -2.86 -3.55
CA ALA A 32 -1.34 -2.73 -4.72
C ALA A 32 -2.15 -2.77 -6.02
N TYR A 33 -3.06 -3.74 -6.16
CA TYR A 33 -3.92 -3.86 -7.34
C TYR A 33 -4.84 -2.64 -7.50
N ALA A 34 -5.43 -2.15 -6.42
CA ALA A 34 -6.29 -0.97 -6.41
C ALA A 34 -5.55 0.31 -6.85
N LEU A 35 -4.26 0.41 -6.51
CA LEU A 35 -3.40 1.53 -6.92
C LEU A 35 -2.81 1.37 -8.33
N GLY A 36 -3.20 0.32 -9.07
CA GLY A 36 -2.77 0.06 -10.44
C GLY A 36 -1.45 -0.68 -10.57
N PHE A 37 -0.93 -1.29 -9.49
CA PHE A 37 0.24 -2.16 -9.57
C PHE A 37 -0.16 -3.55 -10.03
N ALA A 38 0.44 -4.01 -11.12
CA ALA A 38 0.25 -5.38 -11.61
C ALA A 38 0.82 -6.45 -10.66
N TYR A 39 1.80 -6.10 -9.82
CA TYR A 39 2.36 -7.02 -8.82
C TYR A 39 2.55 -6.36 -7.45
N PRO A 40 2.12 -7.01 -6.36
CA PRO A 40 2.31 -6.53 -4.98
C PRO A 40 3.76 -6.27 -4.62
N THR A 41 4.68 -7.06 -5.17
CA THR A 41 6.12 -6.95 -4.90
C THR A 41 6.69 -5.61 -5.35
N TYR A 42 6.25 -5.09 -6.51
CA TYR A 42 6.67 -3.78 -7.00
C TYR A 42 6.12 -2.66 -6.11
N PHE A 43 4.85 -2.76 -5.71
CA PHE A 43 4.26 -1.83 -4.76
C PHE A 43 5.04 -1.82 -3.44
N ASN A 44 5.42 -2.99 -2.92
CA ASN A 44 6.13 -3.09 -1.65
C ASN A 44 7.49 -2.37 -1.69
N ASN A 45 8.26 -2.56 -2.76
CA ASN A 45 9.52 -1.87 -3.00
C ASN A 45 9.32 -0.37 -3.19
N PHE A 46 8.31 0.02 -3.98
CA PHE A 46 7.95 1.41 -4.23
C PHE A 46 7.55 2.13 -2.94
N PHE A 47 6.62 1.55 -2.17
CA PHE A 47 6.13 2.08 -0.92
C PHE A 47 7.25 2.22 0.11
N LYS A 48 8.10 1.20 0.25
CA LYS A 48 9.27 1.25 1.15
C LYS A 48 10.28 2.31 0.72
N LYS A 49 10.53 2.48 -0.58
CA LYS A 49 11.43 3.52 -1.11
C LYS A 49 10.94 4.93 -0.81
N HIS A 50 9.62 5.16 -0.82
CA HIS A 50 9.03 6.48 -0.59
C HIS A 50 8.68 6.77 0.87
N THR A 51 8.26 5.76 1.64
CA THR A 51 7.81 5.89 3.03
C THR A 51 8.91 5.52 4.03
N GLY A 52 9.90 4.73 3.63
CA GLY A 52 10.92 4.15 4.51
C GLY A 52 10.46 2.90 5.27
N THR A 53 9.15 2.64 5.35
CA THR A 53 8.56 1.48 6.04
C THR A 53 7.73 0.63 5.09
N THR A 54 7.47 -0.62 5.46
CA THR A 54 6.61 -1.51 4.68
C THR A 54 5.13 -1.26 4.99
N PRO A 55 4.23 -1.46 4.02
CA PRO A 55 2.78 -1.37 4.22
C PRO A 55 2.29 -2.30 5.34
N SER A 56 2.85 -3.52 5.44
CA SER A 56 2.54 -4.42 6.56
C SER A 56 2.95 -3.85 7.92
N ALA A 57 4.08 -3.13 8.00
CA ALA A 57 4.51 -2.48 9.25
C ALA A 57 3.55 -1.35 9.67
N VAL A 58 3.02 -0.59 8.71
CA VAL A 58 2.01 0.45 8.97
C VAL A 58 0.73 -0.16 9.55
N ARG A 59 0.36 -1.36 9.10
CA ARG A 59 -0.83 -2.06 9.58
C ARG A 59 -0.67 -2.62 11.00
N THR A 60 0.50 -3.19 11.32
CA THR A 60 0.81 -3.67 12.69
C THR A 60 0.81 -2.56 13.75
N LEU A 61 0.99 -1.29 13.35
CA LEU A 61 0.87 -0.17 14.29
C LEU A 61 -0.58 0.07 14.75
N ARG A 62 -1.58 -0.34 13.96
CA ARG A 62 -2.99 -0.15 14.29
C ARG A 62 -3.56 -1.27 15.14
N ASP A 63 -3.09 -2.51 14.99
CA ASP A 63 -3.64 -3.66 15.72
C ASP A 63 -2.65 -4.86 15.73
N PRO A 64 -2.29 -5.43 16.92
CA PRO A 64 -1.50 -6.64 17.03
C PRO A 64 -2.39 -7.89 17.03
N SER A 65 -3.15 -8.15 15.97
CA SER A 65 -3.87 -9.43 15.82
C SER A 65 -3.27 -10.31 14.73
N PRO A 66 -2.87 -11.56 15.04
CA PRO A 66 -2.19 -12.45 14.11
C PRO A 66 -3.17 -13.14 13.15
N ALA A 67 -2.79 -13.15 11.86
CA ALA A 67 -3.11 -14.19 10.87
C ALA A 67 -4.56 -14.34 10.35
N GLY A 68 -4.87 -13.64 9.24
CA GLY A 68 -5.60 -14.07 8.01
C GLY A 68 -6.91 -14.91 8.11
N PRO A 69 -7.40 -15.51 7.01
CA PRO A 69 -7.37 -15.15 5.59
C PRO A 69 -8.80 -14.95 5.02
N ALA A 70 -9.01 -14.01 4.09
CA ALA A 70 -10.22 -13.99 3.26
C ALA A 70 -9.88 -13.30 1.94
N ALA A 71 -9.78 -13.97 0.79
CA ALA A 71 -10.86 -14.76 0.18
C ALA A 71 -12.19 -14.00 0.24
N SER A 72 -12.29 -12.88 -0.48
CA SER A 72 -13.58 -12.27 -0.84
C SER A 72 -13.45 -11.44 -2.11
N ALA A 73 -13.18 -12.14 -3.21
CA ALA A 73 -13.60 -11.85 -4.59
C ALA A 73 -13.18 -13.10 -5.39
N ALA A 74 -14.02 -13.78 -6.15
CA ALA A 74 -15.13 -13.28 -6.92
C ALA A 74 -16.27 -14.32 -7.02
N VAL A 75 -17.47 -13.74 -7.10
CA VAL A 75 -18.66 -14.21 -7.81
C VAL A 75 -18.34 -14.77 -9.20
#